data_AF-A0A970Y8I5-F1
#
_entry.id   AF-A0A970Y8I5-F1
#
_cell.length_a   1.000
_cell.length_b   1.000
_cell.length_c   1.000
_cell.angle_alpha   90.00
_cell.angle_beta   90.00
_cell.angle_gamma   90.00
#
_symmetry.space_group_name_H-M   'P 1'
#
loop_
_entity.id
_entity.type
_entity.pdbx_description
1 polymer ?
#
loop_
_entity_poly.entity_id
_entity_poly.type
_entity_poly.pdbx_seq_one_letter_code
_entity_poly.pdbx_strand_id
1 'polypeptide(L)'
;GALPHMDRTGYVFNGWYTAPIGGTKVESTTAVTTVGNHTLYAHWTARTYTVTFSGNGGPVPSLTSKQVTFNQPYGTLPSMYMTGYDFAGWFTAPTGGTKVTAVTLMTTPSNHTLYAQWLPRAYLVTFDPNGGSAPSPASEYVIYGVAYGQLPVVSRPGYDFAGWYTSPTSGVKVTADTLVATASNHTLFAHWTTANTHFFYDVNSTDWFYDPVMYVVNAGLFNGTSTYMFSPNAPMTRAMIVTVLYRLEGMPAVSGANPFDDVAPGMWYTDAVIWAVQNGIVTGYNDNTFGTDDSVTREQLVTILYRYAKYKGYDVSVGEDTNILSYLDAFEISEYAIPAMQWACGAGIIEGSAGNLMPAANATRAQVAAILMRFVQGVVKAS
;
A
#
# COMPACT_ATOMS: atom_id res chain seq x y z
N GLY A 1 84.40 -20.39 -23.94
CA GLY A 1 83.45 -21.01 -24.90
C GLY A 1 82.06 -20.43 -24.69
N ALA A 2 81.13 -20.60 -25.62
CA ALA A 2 79.77 -20.06 -25.46
C ALA A 2 79.06 -20.69 -24.25
N LEU A 3 78.45 -19.85 -23.41
CA LEU A 3 77.64 -20.29 -22.27
C LEU A 3 76.15 -20.24 -22.65
N PRO A 4 75.34 -21.21 -22.20
CA PRO A 4 73.91 -21.22 -22.51
C PRO A 4 73.20 -20.02 -21.87
N HIS A 5 72.27 -19.43 -22.61
CA HIS A 5 71.28 -18.51 -22.07
C HIS A 5 70.09 -19.30 -21.55
N MET A 6 69.57 -18.92 -20.38
CA MET A 6 68.44 -19.60 -19.74
C MET A 6 67.29 -18.62 -19.54
N ASP A 7 66.08 -19.10 -19.76
CA ASP A 7 64.85 -18.36 -19.46
C ASP A 7 64.13 -18.99 -18.26
N ARG A 8 63.77 -18.14 -17.30
CA ARG A 8 62.98 -18.53 -16.12
C ARG A 8 61.90 -17.49 -15.89
N THR A 9 60.65 -17.90 -16.08
CA THR A 9 59.48 -17.03 -15.93
C THR A 9 59.50 -16.26 -14.61
N GLY A 10 59.36 -14.94 -14.67
CA GLY A 10 59.37 -14.07 -13.49
C GLY A 10 60.76 -13.65 -12.99
N TYR A 11 61.84 -14.10 -13.62
CA TYR A 11 63.22 -13.78 -13.22
C TYR A 11 64.03 -13.19 -14.37
N VAL A 12 65.07 -12.44 -14.03
CA VAL A 12 66.15 -12.01 -14.92
C VAL A 12 67.33 -12.95 -14.72
N PHE A 13 67.87 -13.51 -15.81
CA PHE A 13 69.08 -14.31 -15.78
C PHE A 13 70.29 -13.40 -15.58
N ASN A 14 71.00 -13.55 -14.46
CA ASN A 14 72.16 -12.72 -14.14
C ASN A 14 73.46 -13.27 -14.75
N GLY A 15 73.49 -14.57 -15.08
CA GLY A 15 74.65 -15.27 -15.63
C GLY A 15 75.02 -16.54 -14.87
N TRP A 16 76.14 -17.14 -15.25
CA TRP A 16 76.71 -18.33 -14.61
C TRP A 16 77.76 -17.94 -13.57
N TYR A 17 77.76 -18.62 -12.43
CA TYR A 17 78.64 -18.32 -11.29
C TYR A 17 79.31 -19.60 -10.76
N THR A 18 80.44 -19.43 -10.09
CA THR A 18 81.21 -20.56 -9.53
C THR A 18 80.60 -21.20 -8.27
N ALA A 19 79.54 -20.61 -7.69
CA ALA A 19 78.87 -21.13 -6.50
C ALA A 19 77.34 -20.88 -6.55
N PRO A 20 76.51 -21.68 -5.83
CA PRO A 20 75.05 -21.50 -5.79
C PRO A 20 74.60 -20.16 -5.18
N ILE A 21 75.35 -19.64 -4.21
CA ILE A 21 75.14 -18.34 -3.55
C ILE A 21 76.49 -17.63 -3.54
N GLY A 22 76.55 -16.39 -4.05
CA GLY A 22 77.81 -15.67 -4.24
C GLY A 22 78.69 -16.26 -5.35
N GLY A 23 80.01 -16.20 -5.17
CA GLY A 23 81.00 -16.65 -6.16
C GLY A 23 81.29 -15.62 -7.25
N THR A 24 82.13 -16.02 -8.20
CA THR A 24 82.57 -15.14 -9.30
C THR A 24 81.74 -15.43 -10.54
N LYS A 25 81.30 -14.37 -11.23
CA LYS A 25 80.61 -14.48 -12.51
C LYS A 25 81.57 -15.05 -13.55
N VAL A 26 81.09 -16.00 -14.34
CA VAL A 26 81.82 -16.65 -15.44
C VAL A 26 81.20 -16.19 -16.75
N GLU A 27 82.04 -15.64 -17.62
CA GLU A 27 81.70 -15.19 -18.97
C GLU A 27 82.33 -16.15 -20.00
N SER A 28 81.90 -16.05 -21.26
CA SER A 28 82.43 -16.88 -22.35
C SER A 28 83.95 -16.73 -22.58
N THR A 29 84.51 -15.62 -22.11
CA THR A 29 85.94 -15.24 -22.16
C THR A 29 86.70 -15.55 -20.87
N THR A 30 86.03 -16.00 -19.80
CA THR A 30 86.70 -16.35 -18.54
C THR A 30 87.62 -17.56 -18.77
N ALA A 31 88.92 -17.39 -18.48
CA ALA A 31 89.90 -18.46 -18.64
C ALA A 31 89.70 -19.57 -17.59
N VAL A 32 89.78 -20.83 -18.02
CA VAL A 32 89.75 -21.99 -17.13
C VAL A 32 91.16 -22.23 -16.63
N THR A 33 91.42 -21.93 -15.36
CA THR A 33 92.77 -22.01 -14.75
C THR A 33 92.97 -23.24 -13.87
N THR A 34 91.94 -24.05 -13.68
CA THR A 34 91.94 -25.25 -12.81
C THR A 34 91.59 -26.50 -13.62
N VAL A 35 92.28 -27.60 -13.31
CA VAL A 35 92.09 -28.91 -13.97
C VAL A 35 90.90 -29.66 -13.36
N GLY A 36 90.13 -30.37 -14.19
CA GLY A 36 88.99 -31.18 -13.76
C GLY A 36 87.63 -30.68 -14.26
N ASN A 37 86.56 -31.35 -13.83
CA ASN A 37 85.18 -30.99 -14.17
C ASN A 37 84.71 -29.80 -13.34
N HIS A 38 83.97 -28.88 -13.96
CA HIS A 38 83.44 -27.68 -13.32
C HIS A 38 81.91 -27.73 -13.28
N THR A 39 81.33 -27.28 -12.17
CA THR A 39 79.88 -27.03 -12.04
C THR A 39 79.67 -25.53 -11.93
N LEU A 40 78.90 -24.97 -12.85
CA LEU A 40 78.48 -23.56 -12.80
C LEU A 40 77.00 -23.48 -12.38
N TYR A 41 76.66 -22.41 -11.68
CA TYR A 41 75.34 -22.18 -11.12
C TYR A 41 74.70 -20.94 -11.74
N ALA A 42 73.46 -21.10 -12.22
CA ALA A 42 72.68 -20.00 -12.77
C ALA A 42 72.16 -19.09 -11.64
N HIS A 43 72.49 -17.80 -11.69
CA HIS A 43 71.97 -16.80 -10.74
C HIS A 43 70.82 -16.01 -11.36
N TRP A 44 69.84 -15.65 -10.53
CA TRP A 44 68.58 -15.05 -10.96
C TRP A 44 68.15 -13.90 -10.05
N THR A 45 67.64 -12.82 -10.64
CA THR A 45 66.97 -11.74 -9.90
C THR A 45 65.48 -11.79 -10.17
N ALA A 46 64.64 -11.83 -9.13
CA ALA A 46 63.18 -11.80 -9.30
C ALA A 46 62.74 -10.44 -9.89
N ARG A 47 61.86 -10.45 -10.88
CA ARG A 47 61.28 -9.23 -11.46
C ARG A 47 60.24 -8.63 -10.51
N THR A 48 60.08 -7.32 -10.56
CA THR A 48 58.97 -6.61 -9.92
C THR A 48 57.93 -6.25 -10.96
N TYR A 49 56.65 -6.40 -10.62
CA TYR A 49 55.55 -6.00 -11.50
C TYR A 49 54.56 -5.08 -10.77
N THR A 50 53.93 -4.22 -11.56
CA THR A 50 52.89 -3.31 -11.09
C THR A 50 51.59 -4.07 -10.86
N VAL A 51 51.07 -3.99 -9.64
CA VAL A 51 49.75 -4.48 -9.26
C VAL A 51 48.84 -3.27 -9.08
N THR A 52 47.78 -3.20 -9.88
CA THR A 52 46.76 -2.14 -9.80
C THR A 52 45.56 -2.62 -9.00
N PHE A 53 44.94 -1.72 -8.24
CA PHE A 53 43.76 -2.01 -7.42
C PHE A 53 42.54 -1.30 -7.99
N SER A 54 41.51 -2.07 -8.34
CA SER A 54 40.23 -1.57 -8.85
C SER A 54 39.12 -1.69 -7.80
N GLY A 55 38.44 -0.59 -7.49
CA GLY A 55 37.26 -0.59 -6.63
C GLY A 55 36.07 -1.38 -7.19
N ASN A 56 36.10 -1.70 -8.49
CA ASN A 56 35.17 -2.61 -9.17
C ASN A 56 33.68 -2.29 -8.88
N GLY A 57 33.24 -1.09 -9.27
CA GLY A 57 31.90 -0.56 -8.96
C GLY A 57 31.80 0.11 -7.59
N GLY A 58 32.75 -0.12 -6.69
CA GLY A 58 32.90 0.61 -5.43
C GLY A 58 33.78 1.86 -5.52
N PRO A 59 34.07 2.51 -4.38
CA PRO A 59 34.89 3.73 -4.34
C PRO A 59 36.34 3.49 -4.79
N VAL A 60 37.04 4.58 -5.10
CA VAL A 60 38.46 4.52 -5.49
C VAL A 60 39.30 4.06 -4.29
N PRO A 61 40.18 3.05 -4.46
CA PRO A 61 41.05 2.59 -3.38
C PRO A 61 42.03 3.66 -2.92
N SER A 62 42.32 3.69 -1.61
CA SER A 62 43.32 4.60 -1.03
C SER A 62 44.74 4.39 -1.59
N LEU A 63 45.03 3.17 -2.03
CA LEU A 63 46.22 2.82 -2.79
C LEU A 63 45.80 2.21 -4.13
N THR A 64 46.05 2.92 -5.23
CA THR A 64 45.60 2.51 -6.57
C THR A 64 46.58 1.57 -7.27
N SER A 65 47.86 1.55 -6.88
CA SER A 65 48.83 0.56 -7.37
C SER A 65 50.05 0.41 -6.45
N LYS A 66 50.79 -0.70 -6.60
CA LYS A 66 52.10 -0.91 -5.99
C LYS A 66 52.98 -1.86 -6.81
N GLN A 67 54.29 -1.86 -6.56
CA GLN A 67 55.21 -2.87 -7.10
C GLN A 67 55.25 -4.10 -6.18
N VAL A 68 55.22 -5.30 -6.76
CA VAL A 68 55.38 -6.56 -6.02
C VAL A 68 56.42 -7.44 -6.72
N THR A 69 57.36 -7.99 -5.94
CA THR A 69 58.39 -8.90 -6.43
C THR A 69 57.80 -10.28 -6.70
N PHE A 70 58.16 -10.87 -7.84
CA PHE A 70 57.73 -12.21 -8.22
C PHE A 70 58.12 -13.25 -7.17
N ASN A 71 57.19 -14.16 -6.88
CA ASN A 71 57.27 -15.21 -5.87
C ASN A 71 57.47 -14.70 -4.43
N GLN A 72 57.13 -13.44 -4.15
CA GLN A 72 57.01 -12.89 -2.80
C GLN A 72 55.54 -12.63 -2.44
N PRO A 73 55.19 -12.55 -1.15
CA PRO A 73 53.84 -12.18 -0.73
C PRO A 73 53.42 -10.81 -1.27
N TYR A 74 52.12 -10.62 -1.57
CA TYR A 74 51.63 -9.30 -1.95
C TYR A 74 51.86 -8.25 -0.85
N GLY A 75 51.88 -8.63 0.43
CA GLY A 75 51.95 -7.69 1.56
C GLY A 75 50.66 -6.88 1.74
N THR A 76 50.69 -5.86 2.59
CA THR A 76 49.49 -5.09 2.97
C THR A 76 48.68 -4.62 1.76
N LEU A 77 47.39 -4.93 1.76
CA LEU A 77 46.43 -4.56 0.72
C LEU A 77 45.55 -3.40 1.22
N PRO A 78 45.06 -2.53 0.32
CA PRO A 78 44.16 -1.45 0.72
C PRO A 78 42.86 -2.01 1.33
N SER A 79 42.42 -1.41 2.43
CA SER A 79 41.09 -1.64 2.99
C SER A 79 40.06 -0.82 2.22
N MET A 80 38.85 -1.37 2.07
CA MET A 80 37.77 -0.74 1.32
C MET A 80 36.50 -0.68 2.17
N TYR A 81 35.68 0.34 1.93
CA TYR A 81 34.37 0.52 2.55
C TYR A 81 33.37 0.94 1.48
N MET A 82 32.19 0.32 1.43
CA MET A 82 31.10 0.70 0.54
C MET A 82 29.78 0.59 1.30
N THR A 83 29.00 1.67 1.33
CA THR A 83 27.71 1.71 2.00
C THR A 83 26.79 0.59 1.48
N GLY A 84 26.22 -0.20 2.39
CA GLY A 84 25.31 -1.30 2.05
C GLY A 84 25.98 -2.63 1.71
N TYR A 85 27.32 -2.70 1.70
CA TYR A 85 28.06 -3.90 1.31
C TYR A 85 29.20 -4.22 2.29
N ASP A 86 29.49 -5.51 2.44
CA ASP A 86 30.70 -6.00 3.08
C ASP A 86 31.82 -6.17 2.04
N PHE A 87 33.04 -5.74 2.39
CA PHE A 87 34.20 -5.94 1.55
C PHE A 87 34.68 -7.40 1.63
N ALA A 88 34.41 -8.18 0.58
CA ALA A 88 34.78 -9.60 0.53
C ALA A 88 36.29 -9.83 0.37
N GLY A 89 36.99 -8.84 -0.20
CA GLY A 89 38.44 -8.84 -0.41
C GLY A 89 38.84 -8.49 -1.84
N TRP A 90 40.13 -8.69 -2.12
CA TRP A 90 40.74 -8.50 -3.44
C TRP A 90 40.79 -9.82 -4.20
N PHE A 91 40.43 -9.80 -5.48
CA PHE A 91 40.37 -10.98 -6.34
C PHE A 91 41.08 -10.76 -7.67
N THR A 92 41.52 -11.83 -8.31
CA THR A 92 42.20 -11.79 -9.61
C THR A 92 41.30 -11.47 -10.81
N ALA A 93 39.98 -11.40 -10.61
CA ALA A 93 38.99 -11.08 -11.64
C ALA A 93 37.85 -10.19 -11.10
N PRO A 94 37.17 -9.40 -11.95
CA PRO A 94 36.03 -8.56 -11.56
C PRO A 94 34.88 -9.33 -10.92
N THR A 95 34.65 -10.56 -11.36
CA THR A 95 33.68 -11.51 -10.77
C THR A 95 34.37 -12.86 -10.58
N GLY A 96 34.18 -13.50 -9.42
CA GLY A 96 34.85 -14.76 -9.09
C GLY A 96 36.37 -14.63 -8.95
N GLY A 97 37.13 -15.52 -9.58
CA GLY A 97 38.60 -15.53 -9.48
C GLY A 97 39.12 -16.00 -8.12
N THR A 98 40.42 -15.83 -7.90
CA THR A 98 41.09 -16.29 -6.69
C THR A 98 41.27 -15.14 -5.71
N LYS A 99 40.90 -15.35 -4.45
CA LYS A 99 41.08 -14.37 -3.38
C LYS A 99 42.56 -14.16 -3.10
N VAL A 100 42.98 -12.90 -3.09
CA VAL A 100 44.35 -12.47 -2.77
C VAL A 100 44.37 -11.84 -1.39
N THR A 101 45.31 -12.29 -0.56
CA THR A 101 45.56 -11.75 0.78
C THR A 101 47.00 -11.25 0.88
N ALA A 102 47.36 -10.61 2.00
CA ALA A 102 48.71 -10.11 2.22
C ALA A 102 49.80 -11.21 2.17
N VAL A 103 49.44 -12.47 2.42
CA VAL A 103 50.37 -13.61 2.41
C VAL A 103 50.35 -14.41 1.11
N THR A 104 49.40 -14.13 0.20
CA THR A 104 49.35 -14.79 -1.11
C THR A 104 50.64 -14.47 -1.89
N LEU A 105 51.28 -15.49 -2.48
CA LEU A 105 52.46 -15.27 -3.31
C LEU A 105 52.07 -14.70 -4.67
N MET A 106 52.82 -13.70 -5.11
CA MET A 106 52.67 -13.09 -6.42
C MET A 106 53.33 -13.99 -7.48
N THR A 107 52.51 -14.74 -8.22
CA THR A 107 52.97 -15.70 -9.24
C THR A 107 52.62 -15.29 -10.67
N THR A 108 52.01 -14.12 -10.86
CA THR A 108 51.66 -13.57 -12.17
C THR A 108 52.87 -12.82 -12.76
N PRO A 109 53.50 -13.31 -13.84
CA PRO A 109 54.73 -12.72 -14.39
C PRO A 109 54.43 -11.52 -15.32
N SER A 110 53.47 -10.68 -14.94
CA SER A 110 53.08 -9.47 -15.67
C SER A 110 52.40 -8.46 -14.74
N ASN A 111 52.34 -7.21 -15.20
CA ASN A 111 51.46 -6.23 -14.58
C ASN A 111 50.00 -6.75 -14.64
N HIS A 112 49.24 -6.53 -13.57
CA HIS A 112 47.88 -7.02 -13.46
C HIS A 112 47.05 -6.21 -12.48
N THR A 113 45.74 -6.44 -12.49
CA THR A 113 44.78 -5.76 -11.63
C THR A 113 44.17 -6.73 -10.65
N LEU A 114 44.03 -6.31 -9.40
CA LEU A 114 43.18 -6.95 -8.41
C LEU A 114 41.89 -6.14 -8.27
N TYR A 115 40.78 -6.84 -8.15
CA TYR A 115 39.43 -6.27 -8.14
C TYR A 115 38.81 -6.48 -6.76
N ALA A 116 38.27 -5.40 -6.18
CA ALA A 116 37.45 -5.50 -4.98
C ALA A 116 36.19 -6.30 -5.30
N GLN A 117 35.79 -7.19 -4.41
CA GLN A 117 34.47 -7.83 -4.48
C GLN A 117 33.68 -7.53 -3.21
N TRP A 118 32.37 -7.47 -3.40
CA TRP A 118 31.43 -6.90 -2.45
C TRP A 118 30.28 -7.88 -2.22
N LEU A 119 29.91 -8.09 -0.96
CA LEU A 119 28.74 -8.89 -0.58
C LEU A 119 27.65 -7.93 -0.10
N PRO A 120 26.46 -7.89 -0.72
CA PRO A 120 25.40 -6.99 -0.26
C PRO A 120 24.93 -7.40 1.14
N ARG A 121 24.70 -6.41 2.00
CA ARG A 121 24.23 -6.65 3.37
C ARG A 121 22.71 -6.81 3.40
N ALA A 122 22.26 -7.64 4.33
CA ALA A 122 20.85 -7.75 4.67
C ALA A 122 20.51 -6.82 5.84
N TYR A 123 19.34 -6.19 5.77
CA TYR A 123 18.82 -5.29 6.79
C TYR A 123 17.42 -5.70 7.21
N LEU A 124 17.12 -5.57 8.51
CA LEU A 124 15.80 -5.86 9.04
C LEU A 124 14.85 -4.70 8.73
N VAL A 125 13.72 -5.01 8.10
CA VAL A 125 12.60 -4.10 7.86
C VAL A 125 11.48 -4.47 8.81
N THR A 126 11.00 -3.51 9.58
CA THR A 126 9.81 -3.67 10.43
C THR A 126 8.61 -3.00 9.77
N PHE A 127 7.46 -3.64 9.82
CA PHE A 127 6.20 -3.11 9.29
C PHE A 127 5.34 -2.54 10.42
N ASP A 128 5.13 -1.22 10.41
CA ASP A 128 4.25 -0.55 11.35
C ASP A 128 2.87 -0.30 10.69
N PRO A 129 1.80 -0.98 11.14
CA PRO A 129 0.48 -0.84 10.54
C PRO A 129 -0.16 0.53 10.78
N ASN A 130 0.45 1.41 11.58
CA ASN A 130 0.04 2.80 11.77
C ASN A 130 -1.47 2.95 12.04
N GLY A 131 -1.96 2.19 13.03
CA GLY A 131 -3.36 2.13 13.42
C GLY A 131 -4.22 1.06 12.71
N GLY A 132 -3.64 0.23 11.83
CA GLY A 132 -4.28 -0.95 11.24
C GLY A 132 -4.02 -2.27 11.99
N SER A 133 -4.44 -3.38 11.38
CA SER A 133 -4.22 -4.74 11.84
C SER A 133 -2.74 -5.13 11.83
N ALA A 134 -2.35 -6.05 12.71
CA ALA A 134 -0.98 -6.55 12.77
C ALA A 134 -0.53 -7.13 11.40
N PRO A 135 0.64 -6.72 10.86
CA PRO A 135 1.17 -7.27 9.63
C PRO A 135 1.63 -8.73 9.81
N SER A 136 1.55 -9.52 8.74
CA SER A 136 2.10 -10.87 8.68
C SER A 136 2.90 -11.05 7.38
N PRO A 137 4.24 -11.13 7.43
CA PRO A 137 5.08 -11.03 8.63
C PRO A 137 5.14 -9.59 9.19
N ALA A 138 5.48 -9.45 10.48
CA ALA A 138 5.69 -8.14 11.12
C ALA A 138 7.05 -7.51 10.78
N SER A 139 8.00 -8.33 10.32
CA SER A 139 9.31 -7.89 9.86
C SER A 139 9.92 -8.90 8.90
N GLU A 140 10.86 -8.45 8.07
CA GLU A 140 11.61 -9.32 7.15
C GLU A 140 13.03 -8.78 6.91
N TYR A 141 13.93 -9.64 6.41
CA TYR A 141 15.25 -9.21 5.98
C TYR A 141 15.25 -8.92 4.49
N VAL A 142 15.75 -7.74 4.11
CA VAL A 142 15.88 -7.32 2.72
C VAL A 142 17.35 -7.10 2.35
N ILE A 143 17.71 -7.29 1.09
CA ILE A 143 19.09 -7.17 0.59
C ILE A 143 19.28 -5.78 -0.02
N TYR A 144 20.34 -5.07 0.39
CA TYR A 144 20.66 -3.75 -0.16
C TYR A 144 20.84 -3.78 -1.69
N GLY A 145 20.22 -2.84 -2.40
CA GLY A 145 20.25 -2.75 -3.86
C GLY A 145 19.33 -3.74 -4.58
N VAL A 146 18.61 -4.61 -3.86
CA VAL A 146 17.59 -5.51 -4.42
C VAL A 146 16.20 -4.94 -4.13
N ALA A 147 15.19 -5.33 -4.91
CA ALA A 147 13.81 -4.91 -4.68
C ALA A 147 13.23 -5.50 -3.38
N TYR A 148 12.32 -4.79 -2.71
CA TYR A 148 11.71 -5.29 -1.46
C TYR A 148 10.95 -6.61 -1.63
N GLY A 149 10.34 -6.85 -2.79
CA GLY A 149 9.50 -8.03 -3.00
C GLY A 149 8.12 -7.90 -2.35
N GLN A 150 7.45 -9.04 -2.12
CA GLN A 150 6.07 -9.04 -1.66
C GLN A 150 5.95 -8.47 -0.23
N LEU A 151 5.29 -7.31 -0.11
CA LEU A 151 5.05 -6.66 1.17
C LEU A 151 3.77 -7.22 1.85
N PRO A 152 3.71 -7.23 3.19
CA PRO A 152 2.54 -7.69 3.92
C PRO A 152 1.33 -6.79 3.64
N VAL A 153 0.14 -7.38 3.67
CA VAL A 153 -1.14 -6.67 3.55
C VAL A 153 -1.71 -6.45 4.94
N VAL A 154 -2.22 -5.24 5.19
CA VAL A 154 -2.85 -4.84 6.44
C VAL A 154 -4.23 -4.27 6.16
N SER A 155 -5.10 -4.23 7.17
CA SER A 155 -6.45 -3.67 7.08
C SER A 155 -6.71 -2.69 8.22
N ARG A 156 -7.54 -1.69 8.00
CA ARG A 156 -7.98 -0.75 9.04
C ARG A 156 -9.45 -0.40 8.80
N PRO A 157 -10.36 -0.69 9.77
CA PRO A 157 -11.78 -0.38 9.60
C PRO A 157 -12.02 1.09 9.24
N GLY A 158 -12.77 1.35 8.15
CA GLY A 158 -13.10 2.69 7.66
C GLY A 158 -12.05 3.35 6.74
N TYR A 159 -10.99 2.63 6.35
CA TYR A 159 -9.90 3.18 5.53
C TYR A 159 -9.49 2.22 4.40
N ASP A 160 -9.02 2.78 3.28
CA ASP A 160 -8.34 2.04 2.23
C ASP A 160 -6.82 2.06 2.47
N PHE A 161 -6.17 0.91 2.26
CA PHE A 161 -4.72 0.81 2.38
C PHE A 161 -4.03 1.47 1.18
N ALA A 162 -3.38 2.61 1.41
CA ALA A 162 -2.71 3.39 0.36
C ALA A 162 -1.34 2.81 -0.03
N GLY A 163 -0.72 2.04 0.88
CA GLY A 163 0.57 1.37 0.70
C GLY A 163 1.51 1.56 1.89
N TRP A 164 2.74 1.06 1.73
CA TRP A 164 3.84 1.21 2.69
C TRP A 164 4.70 2.42 2.35
N TYR A 165 5.16 3.17 3.36
CA TYR A 165 5.89 4.43 3.19
C TYR A 165 7.07 4.52 4.16
N THR A 166 8.10 5.28 3.79
CA THR A 166 9.33 5.44 4.59
C THR A 166 9.18 6.31 5.85
N SER A 167 8.02 6.93 6.07
CA SER A 167 7.71 7.76 7.23
C SER A 167 6.20 7.73 7.51
N PRO A 168 5.75 7.89 8.76
CA PRO A 168 4.33 7.75 9.13
C PRO A 168 3.39 8.79 8.50
N THR A 169 3.89 9.94 8.01
CA THR A 169 3.04 11.05 7.51
C THR A 169 3.41 11.57 6.13
N SER A 170 4.69 11.63 5.76
CA SER A 170 5.16 12.28 4.52
C SER A 170 6.24 11.50 3.78
N GLY A 171 6.31 10.18 4.01
CA GLY A 171 7.31 9.31 3.41
C GLY A 171 7.17 9.16 1.90
N VAL A 172 8.15 8.47 1.31
CA VAL A 172 8.10 8.00 -0.07
C VAL A 172 7.43 6.63 -0.08
N LYS A 173 6.54 6.40 -1.04
CA LYS A 173 5.85 5.10 -1.21
C LYS A 173 6.86 4.02 -1.59
N VAL A 174 6.77 2.88 -0.92
CA VAL A 174 7.55 1.67 -1.19
C VAL A 174 6.61 0.61 -1.76
N THR A 175 7.03 0.04 -2.88
CA THR A 175 6.35 -1.06 -3.58
C THR A 175 7.26 -2.28 -3.64
N ALA A 176 6.73 -3.41 -4.11
CA ALA A 176 7.51 -4.63 -4.29
C ALA A 176 8.72 -4.45 -5.21
N ASP A 177 8.63 -3.55 -6.18
CA ASP A 177 9.70 -3.26 -7.16
C ASP A 177 10.66 -2.16 -6.71
N THR A 178 10.39 -1.51 -5.57
CA THR A 178 11.27 -0.45 -5.06
C THR A 178 12.60 -1.06 -4.61
N LEU A 179 13.74 -0.51 -5.03
CA LEU A 179 15.06 -0.97 -4.58
C LEU A 179 15.35 -0.52 -3.14
N VAL A 180 15.95 -1.39 -2.35
CA VAL A 180 16.40 -1.09 -0.99
C VAL A 180 17.62 -0.16 -1.05
N ALA A 181 17.40 1.13 -0.76
CA ALA A 181 18.46 2.14 -0.71
C ALA A 181 18.91 2.50 0.72
N THR A 182 18.24 1.98 1.75
CA THR A 182 18.53 2.25 3.17
C THR A 182 19.53 1.23 3.69
N ALA A 183 20.74 1.68 4.02
CA ALA A 183 21.84 0.83 4.51
C ALA A 183 21.81 0.61 6.03
N SER A 184 20.61 0.43 6.60
CA SER A 184 20.38 0.17 8.01
C SER A 184 19.03 -0.51 8.22
N ASN A 185 18.83 -1.11 9.39
CA ASN A 185 17.50 -1.51 9.81
C ASN A 185 16.56 -0.29 9.81
N HIS A 186 15.32 -0.47 9.39
CA HIS A 186 14.36 0.61 9.25
C HIS A 186 12.91 0.11 9.34
N THR A 187 11.98 1.06 9.40
CA THR A 187 10.55 0.78 9.50
C THR A 187 9.84 1.34 8.29
N LEU A 188 8.91 0.56 7.73
CA LEU A 188 7.92 1.04 6.78
C LEU A 188 6.58 1.20 7.48
N PHE A 189 5.88 2.28 7.16
CA PHE A 189 4.64 2.68 7.81
C PHE A 189 3.48 2.55 6.83
N ALA A 190 2.39 1.92 7.26
CA ALA A 190 1.17 1.90 6.48
C ALA A 190 0.59 3.31 6.38
N HIS A 191 0.23 3.71 5.15
CA HIS A 191 -0.58 4.90 4.94
C HIS A 191 -2.00 4.48 4.57
N TRP A 192 -2.93 5.31 5.00
CA TRP A 192 -4.35 5.08 4.90
C TRP A 192 -4.98 6.27 4.20
N THR A 193 -5.80 6.02 3.19
CA THR A 193 -6.77 7.02 2.73
C THR A 193 -8.09 6.73 3.42
N THR A 194 -8.88 7.77 3.70
CA THR A 194 -10.29 7.56 4.08
C THR A 194 -10.92 6.63 3.05
N ALA A 195 -11.58 5.57 3.49
CA ALA A 195 -12.13 4.61 2.55
C ALA A 195 -13.07 5.35 1.60
N ASN A 196 -12.78 5.28 0.31
CA ASN A 196 -13.66 5.87 -0.70
C ASN A 196 -14.82 4.88 -0.89
N THR A 197 -15.68 4.78 0.12
CA THR A 197 -16.82 3.85 0.16
C THR A 197 -17.97 4.27 -0.76
N HIS A 198 -17.72 5.23 -1.67
CA HIS A 198 -18.77 5.98 -2.35
C HIS A 198 -18.53 6.23 -3.84
N PHE A 199 -17.69 5.43 -4.50
CA PHE A 199 -17.69 5.42 -5.96
C PHE A 199 -18.71 4.39 -6.46
N PHE A 200 -19.94 4.84 -6.69
CA PHE A 200 -20.93 4.06 -7.41
C PHE A 200 -20.84 4.38 -8.91
N TYR A 201 -20.67 3.37 -9.76
CA TYR A 201 -20.55 3.57 -11.22
C TYR A 201 -21.79 4.24 -11.83
N ASP A 202 -22.93 4.10 -11.17
CA ASP A 202 -24.23 4.65 -11.58
C ASP A 202 -24.59 5.96 -10.86
N VAL A 203 -23.60 6.65 -10.28
CA VAL A 203 -23.76 7.97 -9.64
C VAL A 203 -22.64 8.91 -10.11
N ASN A 204 -22.94 9.79 -11.05
CA ASN A 204 -22.00 10.75 -11.61
C ASN A 204 -22.06 12.08 -10.84
N SER A 205 -20.95 12.81 -10.75
CA SER A 205 -20.87 14.10 -10.04
C SER A 205 -21.77 15.21 -10.60
N THR A 206 -22.31 15.00 -11.81
CA THR A 206 -23.24 15.92 -12.48
C THR A 206 -24.71 15.51 -12.31
N ASP A 207 -24.99 14.35 -11.72
CA ASP A 207 -26.35 13.90 -11.50
C ASP A 207 -27.01 14.74 -10.40
N TRP A 208 -28.27 15.11 -10.58
CA TRP A 208 -29.01 15.94 -9.61
C TRP A 208 -29.08 15.32 -8.20
N PHE A 209 -28.93 13.99 -8.12
CA PHE A 209 -28.93 13.22 -6.89
C PHE A 209 -27.53 12.93 -6.33
N TYR A 210 -26.45 13.42 -6.95
CA TYR A 210 -25.08 13.16 -6.47
C TYR A 210 -24.91 13.58 -5.00
N ASP A 211 -25.16 14.86 -4.69
CA ASP A 211 -25.02 15.39 -3.33
C ASP A 211 -25.95 14.66 -2.33
N PRO A 212 -27.24 14.44 -2.62
CA PRO A 212 -28.10 13.58 -1.81
C PRO A 212 -27.56 12.19 -1.52
N VAL A 213 -27.07 11.48 -2.54
CA VAL A 213 -26.54 10.13 -2.40
C VAL A 213 -25.29 10.14 -1.52
N MET A 214 -24.36 11.06 -1.80
CA MET A 214 -23.16 11.21 -1.00
C MET A 214 -23.50 11.53 0.46
N TYR A 215 -24.51 12.39 0.69
CA TYR A 215 -24.96 12.72 2.04
C TYR A 215 -25.43 11.49 2.82
N VAL A 216 -26.39 10.72 2.27
CA VAL A 216 -26.99 9.60 3.01
C VAL A 216 -26.02 8.43 3.21
N VAL A 217 -25.11 8.18 2.27
CA VAL A 217 -24.14 7.09 2.42
C VAL A 217 -22.99 7.54 3.34
N ASN A 218 -22.53 8.81 3.29
CA ASN A 218 -21.51 9.32 4.23
C ASN A 218 -22.01 9.34 5.68
N ALA A 219 -23.31 9.58 5.87
CA ALA A 219 -23.97 9.50 7.16
C ALA A 219 -24.24 8.05 7.62
N GLY A 220 -23.88 7.03 6.81
CA GLY A 220 -24.12 5.61 7.13
C GLY A 220 -25.60 5.21 7.09
N LEU A 221 -26.47 6.04 6.51
CA LEU A 221 -27.91 5.78 6.43
C LEU A 221 -28.21 4.76 5.32
N PHE A 222 -27.55 4.93 4.18
CA PHE A 222 -27.72 4.08 3.00
C PHE A 222 -26.49 3.22 2.76
N ASN A 223 -26.74 2.02 2.24
CA ASN A 223 -25.72 1.18 1.62
C ASN A 223 -25.98 1.11 0.11
N GLY A 224 -24.92 0.81 -0.67
CA GLY A 224 -25.08 0.39 -2.07
C GLY A 224 -25.87 -0.91 -2.19
N THR A 225 -26.43 -1.16 -3.37
CA THR A 225 -27.05 -2.45 -3.72
C THR A 225 -25.99 -3.50 -4.08
N SER A 226 -24.77 -3.07 -4.38
CA SER A 226 -23.56 -3.88 -4.45
C SER A 226 -22.35 -3.02 -4.06
N THR A 227 -21.14 -3.59 -4.16
CA THR A 227 -19.88 -2.86 -3.94
C THR A 227 -19.73 -1.61 -4.82
N TYR A 228 -20.27 -1.63 -6.05
CA TYR A 228 -20.07 -0.54 -7.02
C TYR A 228 -21.37 0.06 -7.59
N MET A 229 -22.54 -0.35 -7.08
CA MET A 229 -23.83 0.16 -7.57
C MET A 229 -24.64 0.76 -6.43
N PHE A 230 -25.17 1.96 -6.65
CA PHE A 230 -26.17 2.58 -5.79
C PHE A 230 -27.59 2.20 -6.20
N SER A 231 -27.82 1.97 -7.49
CA SER A 231 -29.11 1.76 -8.14
C SER A 231 -30.10 2.93 -7.89
N PRO A 232 -29.78 4.16 -8.32
CA PRO A 232 -30.55 5.36 -7.97
C PRO A 232 -32.03 5.29 -8.37
N ASN A 233 -32.34 4.58 -9.46
CA ASN A 233 -33.69 4.48 -10.01
C ASN A 233 -34.51 3.29 -9.45
N ALA A 234 -33.91 2.42 -8.64
CA ALA A 234 -34.66 1.31 -8.04
C ALA A 234 -35.59 1.83 -6.93
N PRO A 235 -36.80 1.25 -6.77
CA PRO A 235 -37.69 1.62 -5.68
C PRO A 235 -37.12 1.20 -4.31
N MET A 236 -37.52 1.90 -3.25
CA MET A 236 -37.24 1.48 -1.88
C MET A 236 -38.43 0.77 -1.25
N THR A 237 -38.14 -0.31 -0.52
CA THR A 237 -39.16 -1.07 0.19
C THR A 237 -39.47 -0.49 1.57
N ARG A 238 -40.61 -0.87 2.14
CA ARG A 238 -41.03 -0.45 3.49
C ARG A 238 -39.98 -0.79 4.55
N ALA A 239 -39.39 -1.98 4.49
CA ALA A 239 -38.32 -2.40 5.40
C ALA A 239 -37.05 -1.53 5.26
N MET A 240 -36.70 -1.12 4.03
CA MET A 240 -35.56 -0.23 3.81
C MET A 240 -35.78 1.15 4.45
N ILE A 241 -36.97 1.73 4.30
CA ILE A 241 -37.28 3.06 4.86
C ILE A 241 -37.16 3.06 6.39
N VAL A 242 -37.75 2.08 7.07
CA VAL A 242 -37.67 2.02 8.55
C VAL A 242 -36.26 1.71 9.04
N THR A 243 -35.50 0.91 8.29
CA THR A 243 -34.09 0.64 8.62
C THR A 243 -33.23 1.90 8.54
N VAL A 244 -33.51 2.77 7.57
CA VAL A 244 -32.82 4.07 7.47
C VAL A 244 -33.11 4.94 8.69
N LEU A 245 -34.38 5.06 9.10
CA LEU A 245 -34.75 5.84 10.29
C LEU A 245 -34.17 5.25 11.58
N TYR A 246 -34.13 3.92 11.68
CA TYR A 246 -33.51 3.23 12.80
C TYR A 246 -31.99 3.50 12.89
N ARG A 247 -31.29 3.54 11.75
CA ARG A 247 -29.88 3.96 11.68
C ARG A 247 -29.68 5.42 12.05
N LEU A 248 -30.59 6.30 11.60
CA LEU A 248 -30.57 7.72 11.95
C LEU A 248 -30.65 7.94 13.47
N GLU A 249 -31.37 7.06 14.17
CA GLU A 249 -31.51 7.07 15.64
C GLU A 249 -30.38 6.35 16.38
N GLY A 250 -29.34 5.91 15.66
CA GLY A 250 -28.20 5.20 16.26
C GLY A 250 -28.49 3.75 16.66
N MET A 251 -29.52 3.14 16.06
CA MET A 251 -29.91 1.74 16.26
C MET A 251 -30.13 1.38 17.74
N PRO A 252 -31.08 2.05 18.42
CA PRO A 252 -31.35 1.81 19.85
C PRO A 252 -31.78 0.36 20.09
N ALA A 253 -31.36 -0.20 21.23
CA ALA A 253 -31.72 -1.58 21.58
C ALA A 253 -33.24 -1.79 21.57
N VAL A 254 -33.68 -2.85 20.90
CA VAL A 254 -35.10 -3.19 20.74
C VAL A 254 -35.45 -4.36 21.66
N SER A 255 -36.59 -4.27 22.33
CA SER A 255 -37.14 -5.34 23.15
C SER A 255 -38.61 -5.53 22.83
N GLY A 256 -39.09 -6.78 22.76
CA GLY A 256 -40.49 -7.10 22.43
C GLY A 256 -40.60 -8.21 21.40
N ALA A 257 -41.80 -8.77 21.28
CA ALA A 257 -42.10 -9.77 20.25
C ALA A 257 -42.35 -9.09 18.91
N ASN A 258 -41.84 -9.71 17.83
CA ASN A 258 -42.23 -9.33 16.47
C ASN A 258 -43.74 -9.60 16.29
N PRO A 259 -44.55 -8.59 15.90
CA PRO A 259 -45.99 -8.76 15.74
C PRO A 259 -46.41 -9.24 14.34
N PHE A 260 -45.48 -9.43 13.39
CA PHE A 260 -45.80 -9.74 12.00
C PHE A 260 -45.31 -11.10 11.52
N ASP A 261 -46.13 -11.78 10.74
CA ASP A 261 -45.85 -13.13 10.24
C ASP A 261 -44.75 -13.15 9.15
N ASP A 262 -44.61 -12.06 8.38
CA ASP A 262 -43.64 -11.89 7.29
C ASP A 262 -42.29 -11.29 7.73
N VAL A 263 -42.11 -11.05 9.03
CA VAL A 263 -40.86 -10.50 9.59
C VAL A 263 -40.08 -11.63 10.29
N ALA A 264 -39.18 -12.29 9.56
CA ALA A 264 -38.36 -13.34 10.16
C ALA A 264 -37.39 -12.77 11.23
N PRO A 265 -37.08 -13.51 12.31
CA PRO A 265 -36.12 -13.08 13.32
C PRO A 265 -34.69 -13.03 12.77
N GLY A 266 -33.90 -12.04 13.20
CA GLY A 266 -32.48 -11.91 12.85
C GLY A 266 -32.21 -11.38 11.43
N MET A 267 -33.23 -10.92 10.71
CA MET A 267 -33.04 -10.23 9.43
C MET A 267 -32.50 -8.82 9.66
N TRP A 268 -31.81 -8.27 8.66
CA TRP A 268 -31.20 -6.94 8.72
C TRP A 268 -32.19 -5.80 9.02
N TYR A 269 -33.49 -6.03 8.83
CA TYR A 269 -34.57 -5.10 9.11
C TYR A 269 -35.40 -5.43 10.35
N THR A 270 -35.26 -6.62 10.96
CA THR A 270 -36.19 -7.11 12.01
C THR A 270 -36.30 -6.10 13.15
N ASP A 271 -35.18 -5.69 13.72
CA ASP A 271 -35.17 -4.75 14.84
C ASP A 271 -35.72 -3.38 14.45
N ALA A 272 -35.39 -2.91 13.25
CA ALA A 272 -35.88 -1.64 12.73
C ALA A 272 -37.40 -1.63 12.56
N VAL A 273 -37.99 -2.73 12.07
CA VAL A 273 -39.44 -2.88 11.92
C VAL A 273 -40.12 -2.87 13.28
N ILE A 274 -39.62 -3.67 14.24
CA ILE A 274 -40.17 -3.74 15.60
C ILE A 274 -40.11 -2.35 16.26
N TRP A 275 -38.94 -1.70 16.20
CA TRP A 275 -38.75 -0.35 16.74
C TRP A 275 -39.71 0.65 16.11
N ALA A 276 -39.85 0.66 14.78
CA ALA A 276 -40.69 1.62 14.10
C ALA A 276 -42.18 1.47 14.46
N VAL A 277 -42.65 0.24 14.66
CA VAL A 277 -44.04 -0.04 15.05
C VAL A 277 -44.29 0.31 16.51
N GLN A 278 -43.38 -0.04 17.42
CA GLN A 278 -43.50 0.29 18.84
C GLN A 278 -43.57 1.80 19.07
N ASN A 279 -42.90 2.59 18.24
CA ASN A 279 -42.88 4.04 18.33
C ASN A 279 -43.94 4.73 17.43
N GLY A 280 -44.86 3.96 16.83
CA GLY A 280 -45.96 4.50 16.03
C GLY A 280 -45.53 5.17 14.71
N ILE A 281 -44.32 4.91 14.24
CA ILE A 281 -43.76 5.46 12.99
C ILE A 281 -44.42 4.78 11.78
N VAL A 282 -44.69 3.49 11.89
CA VAL A 282 -45.37 2.67 10.88
C VAL A 282 -46.40 1.73 11.51
N THR A 283 -47.29 1.20 10.68
CA THR A 283 -48.27 0.16 11.04
C THR A 283 -48.17 -0.98 10.03
N GLY A 284 -48.56 -2.20 10.43
CA GLY A 284 -48.75 -3.32 9.50
C GLY A 284 -50.11 -3.29 8.82
N TYR A 285 -50.38 -4.34 8.06
CA TYR A 285 -51.64 -4.61 7.38
C TYR A 285 -52.60 -5.42 8.26
N ASN A 286 -53.84 -5.55 7.81
CA ASN A 286 -54.92 -6.21 8.57
C ASN A 286 -54.79 -7.73 8.67
N ASP A 287 -53.84 -8.33 7.94
CA ASP A 287 -53.57 -9.76 7.86
C ASP A 287 -52.31 -10.17 8.65
N ASN A 288 -51.88 -9.35 9.61
CA ASN A 288 -50.67 -9.53 10.41
C ASN A 288 -49.36 -9.49 9.60
N THR A 289 -49.35 -8.90 8.40
CA THR A 289 -48.11 -8.69 7.64
C THR A 289 -47.61 -7.24 7.74
N PHE A 290 -46.31 -7.03 7.57
CA PHE A 290 -45.70 -5.71 7.48
C PHE A 290 -45.55 -5.22 6.04
N GLY A 291 -45.36 -6.14 5.09
CA GLY A 291 -45.03 -5.85 3.70
C GLY A 291 -43.57 -5.48 3.52
N THR A 292 -42.64 -6.29 4.03
CA THR A 292 -41.20 -5.95 4.08
C THR A 292 -40.62 -5.53 2.73
N ASP A 293 -41.08 -6.16 1.65
CA ASP A 293 -40.59 -5.97 0.28
C ASP A 293 -41.49 -5.05 -0.57
N ASP A 294 -42.60 -4.56 -0.02
CA ASP A 294 -43.49 -3.67 -0.76
C ASP A 294 -42.79 -2.34 -1.01
N SER A 295 -42.84 -1.90 -2.28
CA SER A 295 -42.34 -0.59 -2.67
C SER A 295 -43.18 0.52 -2.06
N VAL A 296 -42.51 1.56 -1.59
CA VAL A 296 -43.16 2.68 -0.91
C VAL A 296 -43.50 3.77 -1.91
N THR A 297 -44.77 4.21 -1.94
CA THR A 297 -45.19 5.37 -2.72
C THR A 297 -44.70 6.67 -2.07
N ARG A 298 -44.67 7.77 -2.83
CA ARG A 298 -44.21 9.07 -2.32
C ARG A 298 -45.07 9.56 -1.15
N GLU A 299 -46.38 9.39 -1.22
CA GLU A 299 -47.29 9.76 -0.13
C GLU A 299 -47.07 8.89 1.12
N GLN A 300 -46.78 7.60 0.95
CA GLN A 300 -46.47 6.69 2.05
C GLN A 300 -45.14 7.06 2.71
N LEU A 301 -44.10 7.33 1.92
CA LEU A 301 -42.79 7.77 2.44
C LEU A 301 -42.94 9.01 3.32
N VAL A 302 -43.63 10.03 2.82
CA VAL A 302 -43.85 11.28 3.54
C VAL A 302 -44.70 11.05 4.80
N THR A 303 -45.69 10.17 4.74
CA THR A 303 -46.50 9.80 5.91
C THR A 303 -45.65 9.15 7.00
N ILE A 304 -44.69 8.29 6.63
CA ILE A 304 -43.74 7.67 7.56
C ILE A 304 -42.85 8.74 8.20
N LEU A 305 -42.29 9.66 7.40
CA LEU A 305 -41.45 10.76 7.91
C LEU A 305 -42.22 11.71 8.82
N TYR A 306 -43.49 11.99 8.51
CA TYR A 306 -44.36 12.83 9.33
C TYR A 306 -44.64 12.19 10.70
N ARG A 307 -44.92 10.88 10.73
CA ARG A 307 -45.10 10.13 11.99
C ARG A 307 -43.81 10.08 12.80
N TYR A 308 -42.68 9.86 12.13
CA TYR A 308 -41.36 9.95 12.76
C TYR A 308 -41.09 11.33 13.36
N ALA A 309 -41.39 12.41 12.63
CA ALA A 309 -41.24 13.78 13.12
C ALA A 309 -42.09 14.02 14.38
N LYS A 310 -43.35 13.56 14.39
CA LYS A 310 -44.20 13.60 15.58
C LYS A 310 -43.64 12.81 16.75
N TYR A 311 -43.14 11.60 16.50
CA TYR A 311 -42.50 10.78 17.52
C TYR A 311 -41.30 11.50 18.17
N LYS A 312 -40.49 12.19 17.35
CA LYS A 312 -39.35 12.97 17.84
C LYS A 312 -39.74 14.31 18.47
N GLY A 313 -40.99 14.73 18.36
CA GLY A 313 -41.47 16.03 18.83
C GLY A 313 -41.02 17.20 17.95
N TYR A 314 -40.67 16.96 16.68
CA TYR A 314 -40.31 18.01 15.74
C TYR A 314 -41.54 18.83 15.34
N ASP A 315 -41.30 20.08 14.93
CA ASP A 315 -42.37 20.95 14.44
C ASP A 315 -42.97 20.41 13.14
N VAL A 316 -44.27 20.14 13.20
CA VAL A 316 -45.07 19.68 12.07
C VAL A 316 -46.20 20.64 11.69
N SER A 317 -46.21 21.85 12.28
CA SER A 317 -47.24 22.87 12.06
C SER A 317 -47.05 23.68 10.77
N VAL A 318 -45.85 23.70 10.19
CA VAL A 318 -45.52 24.41 8.93
C VAL A 318 -46.46 24.02 7.76
N GLY A 319 -47.09 22.85 7.83
CA GLY A 319 -48.05 22.38 6.84
C GLY A 319 -49.42 23.07 6.85
N GLU A 320 -49.81 23.72 7.95
CA GLU A 320 -51.19 24.21 8.14
C GLU A 320 -51.63 25.25 7.09
N ASP A 321 -50.69 26.08 6.63
CA ASP A 321 -50.94 27.11 5.60
C ASP A 321 -50.47 26.71 4.19
N THR A 322 -49.99 25.48 4.01
CA THR A 322 -49.41 25.05 2.73
C THR A 322 -50.49 24.65 1.72
N ASN A 323 -50.60 25.43 0.64
CA ASN A 323 -51.56 25.18 -0.43
C ASN A 323 -51.09 24.08 -1.41
N ILE A 324 -51.29 22.82 -1.04
CA ILE A 324 -51.03 21.66 -1.91
C ILE A 324 -51.96 21.59 -3.14
N LEU A 325 -53.08 22.33 -3.18
CA LEU A 325 -53.97 22.34 -4.34
C LEU A 325 -53.39 23.10 -5.55
N SER A 326 -52.22 23.73 -5.37
CA SER A 326 -51.45 24.33 -6.47
C SER A 326 -50.79 23.29 -7.39
N TYR A 327 -50.66 22.04 -6.94
CA TYR A 327 -50.13 20.93 -7.74
C TYR A 327 -51.24 20.30 -8.60
N LEU A 328 -50.90 19.91 -9.82
CA LEU A 328 -51.85 19.41 -10.83
C LEU A 328 -52.51 18.08 -10.43
N ASP A 329 -51.80 17.26 -9.66
CA ASP A 329 -52.20 15.93 -9.20
C ASP A 329 -52.59 15.91 -7.71
N ALA A 330 -52.89 17.08 -7.12
CA ALA A 330 -53.25 17.19 -5.71
C ALA A 330 -54.45 16.30 -5.31
N PHE A 331 -55.39 16.07 -6.23
CA PHE A 331 -56.55 15.21 -6.01
C PHE A 331 -56.24 13.70 -6.06
N GLU A 332 -55.03 13.31 -6.45
CA GLU A 332 -54.56 11.92 -6.37
C GLU A 332 -53.99 11.57 -4.99
N ILE A 333 -53.85 12.55 -4.10
CA ILE A 333 -53.36 12.33 -2.74
C ILE A 333 -54.44 11.59 -1.94
N SER A 334 -54.07 10.45 -1.37
CA SER A 334 -54.96 9.73 -0.47
C SER A 334 -55.30 10.57 0.76
N GLU A 335 -56.55 10.51 1.22
CA GLU A 335 -57.04 11.33 2.34
C GLU A 335 -56.17 11.21 3.61
N TYR A 336 -55.71 10.00 3.92
CA TYR A 336 -54.84 9.75 5.08
C TYR A 336 -53.47 10.45 5.00
N ALA A 337 -53.01 10.76 3.79
CA ALA A 337 -51.70 11.35 3.53
C ALA A 337 -51.74 12.88 3.41
N ILE A 338 -52.93 13.49 3.29
CA ILE A 338 -53.09 14.94 3.11
C ILE A 338 -52.28 15.75 4.15
N PRO A 339 -52.39 15.50 5.47
CA PRO A 339 -51.65 16.29 6.45
C PRO A 339 -50.13 16.15 6.32
N ALA A 340 -49.65 14.94 5.99
CA ALA A 340 -48.24 14.67 5.82
C ALA A 340 -47.69 15.32 4.55
N MET A 341 -48.44 15.26 3.45
CA MET A 341 -48.08 15.91 2.18
C MET A 341 -48.06 17.43 2.31
N GLN A 342 -49.04 18.03 3.00
CA GLN A 342 -49.05 19.46 3.31
C GLN A 342 -47.82 19.87 4.11
N TRP A 343 -47.53 19.16 5.20
CA TRP A 343 -46.33 19.41 6.00
C TRP A 343 -45.04 19.27 5.18
N ALA A 344 -44.90 18.21 4.38
CA ALA A 344 -43.69 17.98 3.61
C ALA A 344 -43.47 19.04 2.53
N CYS A 345 -44.55 19.53 1.90
CA CYS A 345 -44.47 20.66 0.97
C CYS A 345 -44.07 21.94 1.70
N GLY A 346 -44.69 22.25 2.84
CA GLY A 346 -44.43 23.47 3.60
C GLY A 346 -43.03 23.52 4.19
N ALA A 347 -42.55 22.39 4.70
CA ALA A 347 -41.21 22.24 5.26
C ALA A 347 -40.12 22.08 4.19
N GLY A 348 -40.46 22.13 2.90
CA GLY A 348 -39.49 21.98 1.80
C GLY A 348 -38.86 20.58 1.72
N ILE A 349 -39.50 19.56 2.30
CA ILE A 349 -39.05 18.16 2.23
C ILE A 349 -39.33 17.60 0.83
N ILE A 350 -40.45 18.01 0.23
CA ILE A 350 -40.83 17.72 -1.15
C ILE A 350 -41.21 19.02 -1.88
N GLU A 351 -40.83 19.15 -3.14
CA GLU A 351 -41.06 20.36 -3.96
C GLU A 351 -41.89 20.06 -5.23
N GLY A 352 -42.23 18.79 -5.45
CA GLY A 352 -42.84 18.31 -6.71
C GLY A 352 -41.87 18.39 -7.90
N SER A 353 -42.35 17.99 -9.08
CA SER A 353 -41.63 18.13 -10.35
C SER A 353 -42.63 18.39 -11.48
N ALA A 354 -42.32 19.35 -12.35
CA ALA A 354 -43.20 19.78 -13.44
C ALA A 354 -44.66 20.04 -12.98
N GLY A 355 -44.84 20.64 -11.81
CA GLY A 355 -46.15 20.94 -11.22
C GLY A 355 -46.90 19.76 -10.57
N ASN A 356 -46.27 18.59 -10.44
CA ASN A 356 -46.88 17.38 -9.88
C ASN A 356 -46.13 16.87 -8.63
N LEU A 357 -46.84 16.32 -7.65
CA LEU A 357 -46.29 15.69 -6.43
C LEU A 357 -46.02 14.19 -6.58
N MET A 358 -46.71 13.55 -7.51
CA MET A 358 -46.72 12.13 -7.87
C MET A 358 -47.02 11.23 -6.65
N PRO A 359 -48.12 11.45 -5.90
CA PRO A 359 -48.34 10.82 -4.60
C PRO A 359 -48.34 9.28 -4.67
N ALA A 360 -48.97 8.70 -5.70
CA ALA A 360 -49.07 7.25 -5.89
C ALA A 360 -47.83 6.60 -6.53
N ALA A 361 -46.86 7.38 -7.02
CA ALA A 361 -45.66 6.82 -7.65
C ALA A 361 -44.69 6.26 -6.61
N ASN A 362 -44.03 5.15 -6.93
CA ASN A 362 -42.98 4.57 -6.07
C ASN A 362 -41.79 5.51 -5.95
N ALA A 363 -41.31 5.71 -4.72
CA ALA A 363 -40.13 6.52 -4.45
C ALA A 363 -38.84 5.74 -4.77
N THR A 364 -38.06 6.26 -5.71
CA THR A 364 -36.75 5.70 -6.07
C THR A 364 -35.69 6.01 -5.01
N ARG A 365 -34.63 5.22 -4.94
CA ARG A 365 -33.52 5.40 -3.98
C ARG A 365 -32.90 6.80 -4.03
N ALA A 366 -32.72 7.37 -5.22
CA ALA A 366 -32.24 8.75 -5.39
C ALA A 366 -33.23 9.79 -4.83
N GLN A 367 -34.52 9.62 -5.10
CA GLN A 367 -35.56 10.50 -4.57
C GLN A 367 -35.65 10.41 -3.04
N VAL A 368 -35.59 9.21 -2.47
CA VAL A 368 -35.60 9.03 -1.01
C VAL A 368 -34.35 9.65 -0.39
N ALA A 369 -33.17 9.51 -1.01
CA ALA A 369 -31.95 10.16 -0.54
C ALA A 369 -32.08 11.69 -0.49
N ALA A 370 -32.65 12.30 -1.55
CA ALA A 370 -32.89 13.74 -1.60
C ALA A 370 -33.92 14.20 -0.55
N ILE A 371 -35.03 13.47 -0.41
CA ILE A 371 -36.06 13.75 0.58
C ILE A 371 -35.49 13.66 2.01
N LEU A 372 -34.68 12.63 2.29
CA LEU A 372 -34.05 12.46 3.61
C LEU A 372 -32.99 13.52 3.89
N MET A 373 -32.17 13.88 2.91
CA MET A 373 -31.20 14.97 3.07
C MET A 373 -31.91 16.27 3.47
N ARG A 374 -33.00 16.63 2.77
CA ARG A 374 -33.82 17.81 3.10
C ARG A 374 -34.49 17.68 4.45
N PHE A 375 -35.07 16.52 4.77
CA PHE A 375 -35.69 16.27 6.08
C PHE A 375 -34.69 16.45 7.23
N VAL A 376 -33.49 15.86 7.13
CA VAL A 376 -32.49 15.98 8.18
C VAL A 376 -31.95 17.40 8.29
N GLN A 377 -31.71 18.08 7.17
CA GLN A 377 -31.17 19.44 7.18
C GLN A 377 -32.21 20.49 7.62
N GLY A 378 -33.46 20.35 7.19
CA GLY A 378 -34.52 21.33 7.37
C GLY A 378 -35.37 21.11 8.62
N VAL A 379 -35.53 19.87 9.08
CA VAL A 379 -36.37 19.54 10.24
C VAL A 379 -35.54 19.09 11.44
N VAL A 380 -34.72 18.06 11.27
CA VAL A 380 -33.97 17.46 12.40
C VAL A 380 -32.96 18.44 12.99
N LYS A 381 -32.21 19.16 12.15
CA LYS A 381 -31.20 20.14 12.62
C LYS A 381 -31.77 21.49 13.05
N ALA A 382 -33.01 21.80 12.67
CA ALA A 382 -33.68 23.04 13.03
C ALA A 382 -34.45 22.96 14.37
N SER A 383 -34.63 21.73 14.89
CA SER A 383 -35.41 21.43 16.10
C SER A 383 -34.57 21.37 17.36
#